data_AF-A0A1M4ULY1-F1
#
_entry.id   AF-A0A1M4ULY1-F1
#
_cell.length_a   1.000
_cell.length_b   1.000
_cell.length_c   1.000
_cell.angle_alpha   90.00
_cell.angle_beta   90.00
_cell.angle_gamma   90.00
#
_symmetry.space_group_name_H-M   'P 1'
#
loop_
_entity.id
_entity.type
_entity.pdbx_description
1 polymer ?
#
loop_
_entity_poly.entity_id
_entity_poly.type
_entity_poly.pdbx_seq_one_letter_code
_entity_poly.pdbx_strand_id
1 'polypeptide(L)'
;MPRSDDPNDPKGLIREAYRIEGIALPECRSIFLDWALSLPDGRDQKQALTELHAAYAARDADHPMTQVLREGLNTAQAPRRRGGWRARSR
;
A
#
# COMPACT_ATOMS: atom_id res chain seq x y z
N MET A 1 -12.06 10.86 -8.20
CA MET A 1 -12.94 10.77 -7.02
C MET A 1 -12.36 9.72 -6.09
N PRO A 2 -12.07 10.06 -4.81
CA PRO A 2 -11.75 9.04 -3.82
C PRO A 2 -12.96 8.09 -3.68
N ARG A 3 -12.70 6.78 -3.61
CA ARG A 3 -13.71 5.72 -3.42
C ARG A 3 -13.84 5.32 -1.94
N SER A 4 -13.09 5.98 -1.06
CA SER A 4 -13.00 5.73 0.38
C SER A 4 -12.73 7.03 1.12
N ASP A 5 -13.25 7.16 2.34
CA ASP A 5 -13.03 8.31 3.22
C ASP A 5 -11.69 8.25 3.96
N ASP A 6 -10.92 7.16 3.79
CA ASP A 6 -9.60 7.00 4.39
C ASP A 6 -8.54 7.78 3.57
N PRO A 7 -7.88 8.81 4.13
CA PRO A 7 -6.85 9.56 3.43
C PRO A 7 -5.60 8.73 3.13
N ASN A 8 -5.39 7.60 3.82
CA ASN A 8 -4.30 6.67 3.55
C ASN A 8 -4.66 5.63 2.50
N ASP A 9 -5.94 5.41 2.24
CA ASP A 9 -6.43 4.49 1.21
C ASP A 9 -7.54 5.15 0.39
N PRO A 10 -7.22 6.20 -0.38
CA PRO A 10 -8.23 7.05 -1.04
C PRO A 10 -9.06 6.29 -2.08
N LYS A 11 -8.55 5.18 -2.61
CA LYS A 11 -9.28 4.29 -3.53
C LYS A 11 -9.94 3.10 -2.81
N GLY A 12 -9.70 2.90 -1.52
CA GLY A 12 -10.20 1.76 -0.75
C GLY A 12 -9.54 0.42 -1.11
N LEU A 13 -8.41 0.43 -1.81
CA LEU A 13 -7.77 -0.77 -2.36
C LEU A 13 -7.30 -1.73 -1.27
N ILE A 14 -6.68 -1.19 -0.22
CA ILE A 14 -6.23 -1.98 0.92
C ILE A 14 -7.44 -2.52 1.67
N ARG A 15 -8.44 -1.67 1.92
CA ARG A 15 -9.70 -2.10 2.56
C ARG A 15 -10.38 -3.23 1.82
N GLU A 16 -10.53 -3.12 0.50
CA GLU A 16 -11.18 -4.15 -0.31
C GLU A 16 -10.37 -5.45 -0.33
N ALA A 17 -9.04 -5.41 -0.26
CA ALA A 17 -8.23 -6.63 -0.17
C ALA A 17 -8.58 -7.51 1.04
N TYR A 18 -8.85 -6.92 2.21
CA TYR A 18 -9.29 -7.67 3.40
C TYR A 18 -10.71 -8.24 3.29
N ARG A 19 -11.47 -7.87 2.26
CA ARG A 19 -12.85 -8.34 2.03
C ARG A 19 -12.94 -9.39 0.93
N ILE A 20 -11.86 -9.62 0.17
CA ILE A 20 -11.82 -10.62 -0.88
C ILE A 20 -11.52 -11.98 -0.24
N GLU A 21 -12.53 -12.84 -0.22
CA GLU A 21 -12.38 -14.22 0.25
C GLU A 21 -11.39 -14.99 -0.62
N GLY A 22 -10.45 -15.70 0.01
CA GLY A 22 -9.47 -16.53 -0.69
C GLY A 22 -8.40 -15.76 -1.47
N ILE A 23 -8.25 -14.45 -1.28
CA ILE A 23 -7.18 -13.68 -1.89
C ILE A 23 -5.80 -14.23 -1.47
N ALA A 24 -4.87 -14.35 -2.41
CA ALA A 24 -3.53 -14.83 -2.13
C ALA A 24 -2.49 -13.70 -2.14
N LEU A 25 -1.27 -14.04 -1.73
CA LEU A 25 -0.15 -13.10 -1.63
C LEU A 25 0.18 -12.37 -2.96
N PRO A 26 0.20 -13.03 -4.14
CA PRO A 26 0.48 -12.33 -5.40
C PRO A 26 -0.53 -11.22 -5.70
N GLU A 27 -1.82 -11.47 -5.50
CA GLU A 27 -2.89 -10.50 -5.69
C GLU A 27 -2.75 -9.33 -4.70
N CYS A 28 -2.45 -9.63 -3.43
CA CYS A 28 -2.18 -8.61 -2.41
C CYS A 28 -1.00 -7.70 -2.81
N ARG A 29 0.08 -8.26 -3.37
CA ARG A 29 1.23 -7.46 -3.83
C ARG A 29 0.86 -6.54 -4.99
N SER A 30 0.04 -7.02 -5.93
CA SER A 30 -0.48 -6.21 -7.04
C SER A 30 -1.37 -5.06 -6.55
N ILE A 31 -2.29 -5.34 -5.62
CA ILE A 31 -3.14 -4.31 -5.00
C ILE A 31 -2.29 -3.29 -4.24
N PHE A 32 -1.30 -3.74 -3.47
CA PHE A 32 -0.39 -2.86 -2.74
C PHE A 32 0.40 -1.93 -3.67
N LEU A 33 0.83 -2.42 -4.83
CA LEU A 33 1.48 -1.58 -5.83
C LEU A 33 0.53 -0.52 -6.41
N ASP A 34 -0.71 -0.88 -6.77
CA ASP A 34 -1.69 0.09 -7.25
C ASP A 34 -2.06 1.12 -6.18
N TRP A 35 -2.16 0.69 -4.92
CA TRP A 35 -2.31 1.59 -3.78
C TRP A 35 -1.18 2.61 -3.71
N ALA A 36 0.07 2.16 -3.74
CA ALA A 36 1.24 3.06 -3.66
C ALA A 36 1.28 4.05 -4.84
N LEU A 37 0.83 3.65 -6.02
CA LEU A 37 0.72 4.51 -7.21
C LEU A 37 -0.47 5.47 -7.16
N SER A 38 -1.45 5.20 -6.30
CA SER A 38 -2.68 5.99 -6.18
C SER A 38 -2.63 7.09 -5.12
N LEU A 39 -1.59 7.12 -4.29
CA LEU A 39 -1.44 8.15 -3.27
C LEU A 39 -1.30 9.55 -3.91
N PRO A 40 -1.94 10.58 -3.34
CA PRO A 40 -1.78 11.96 -3.81
C PRO A 40 -0.32 12.43 -3.72
N ASP A 41 0.07 13.32 -4.63
CA ASP A 41 1.36 13.99 -4.56
C ASP A 41 1.51 14.71 -3.21
N GLY A 42 2.66 14.52 -2.57
CA GLY A 42 2.95 15.09 -1.24
C GLY A 42 2.46 14.27 -0.05
N ARG A 43 1.67 13.20 -0.25
CA ARG A 43 1.36 12.26 0.85
C ARG A 43 2.60 11.42 1.16
N ASP A 44 2.99 11.36 2.43
CA ASP A 44 4.06 10.48 2.89
C ASP A 44 3.60 9.02 2.83
N GLN A 45 4.10 8.28 1.82
CA GLN A 45 3.79 6.88 1.62
C GLN A 45 4.19 6.00 2.81
N LYS A 46 5.29 6.30 3.50
CA LYS A 46 5.75 5.52 4.66
C LYS A 46 4.82 5.75 5.85
N GLN A 47 4.41 7.00 6.08
CA GLN A 47 3.43 7.32 7.11
C GLN A 47 2.10 6.61 6.83
N ALA A 48 1.57 6.73 5.60
CA ALA A 48 0.33 6.09 5.21
C ALA A 48 0.39 4.56 5.37
N LEU A 49 1.51 3.93 4.95
CA LEU A 49 1.73 2.50 5.15
C LEU A 49 1.74 2.09 6.62
N THR A 50 2.40 2.89 7.47
CA THR A 50 2.49 2.62 8.92
C THR A 50 1.11 2.66 9.57
N GLU A 51 0.32 3.68 9.24
CA GLU A 51 -1.04 3.85 9.76
C GLU A 51 -1.98 2.73 9.30
N LEU A 52 -1.92 2.34 8.01
CA LEU A 52 -2.69 1.22 7.49
C LEU A 52 -2.29 -0.11 8.13
N HIS A 53 -1.00 -0.39 8.25
CA HIS A 53 -0.53 -1.61 8.91
C HIS A 53 -1.03 -1.67 10.36
N ALA A 54 -0.94 -0.57 11.12
CA ALA A 54 -1.43 -0.53 12.50
C ALA A 54 -2.95 -0.78 12.59
N ALA A 55 -3.73 -0.22 11.66
CA ALA A 55 -5.19 -0.35 11.66
C ALA A 55 -5.66 -1.79 11.35
N TYR A 56 -4.99 -2.48 10.42
CA TYR A 56 -5.41 -3.80 9.97
C TYR A 56 -4.72 -4.96 10.69
N ALA A 57 -3.44 -4.82 11.09
CA ALA A 57 -2.72 -5.90 11.77
C ALA A 57 -3.35 -6.28 13.12
N ALA A 58 -3.99 -5.32 13.80
CA ALA A 58 -4.74 -5.58 15.04
C ALA A 58 -6.04 -6.36 14.80
N ARG A 59 -6.60 -6.31 13.59
CA ARG A 59 -7.87 -6.94 13.23
C ARG A 59 -7.68 -8.32 12.63
N ASP A 60 -6.67 -8.47 11.78
CA ASP A 60 -6.40 -9.70 11.07
C ASP A 60 -4.89 -9.82 10.78
N ALA A 61 -4.14 -10.39 11.72
CA ALA A 61 -2.69 -10.49 11.64
C ALA A 61 -2.21 -11.50 10.58
N ASP A 62 -3.03 -12.52 10.29
CA ASP A 62 -2.69 -13.65 9.42
C ASP A 62 -3.14 -13.44 7.97
N HIS A 63 -3.90 -12.37 7.68
CA HIS A 63 -4.28 -12.02 6.32
C HIS A 63 -3.05 -11.77 5.42
N PRO A 64 -3.03 -12.27 4.16
CA PRO A 64 -1.91 -12.07 3.24
C PRO A 64 -1.62 -10.59 2.95
N MET A 65 -2.63 -9.72 3.00
CA MET A 65 -2.40 -8.26 2.90
C MET A 65 -1.63 -7.71 4.10
N THR A 66 -1.87 -8.18 5.32
CA THR A 66 -1.11 -7.76 6.51
C THR A 66 0.36 -8.09 6.37
N GLN A 67 0.66 -9.29 5.85
CA GLN A 67 2.03 -9.67 5.53
C GLN A 67 2.67 -8.71 4.52
N VAL A 68 1.97 -8.34 3.44
CA VAL A 68 2.48 -7.40 2.44
C VAL A 68 2.74 -6.02 3.04
N LEU A 69 1.84 -5.50 3.88
CA LEU A 69 2.03 -4.22 4.55
C LEU A 69 3.27 -4.23 5.46
N ARG A 70 3.47 -5.32 6.23
CA ARG A 70 4.64 -5.53 7.08
C ARG A 70 5.94 -5.59 6.27
N GLU A 71 5.96 -6.34 5.17
CA GLU A 71 7.11 -6.41 4.25
C GLU A 71 7.41 -5.05 3.61
N GLY A 72 6.38 -4.27 3.28
CA GLY A 72 6.52 -2.92 2.75
C GLY A 72 7.21 -1.97 3.73
N LEU A 73 6.88 -2.06 5.04
CA LEU A 73 7.53 -1.27 6.09
C LEU A 73 9.02 -1.59 6.22
N ASN A 74 9.37 -2.87 6.15
CA ASN A 74 10.76 -3.33 6.19
C ASN A 74 11.54 -2.85 4.95
N THR A 75 10.92 -2.89 3.77
CA THR A 75 11.56 -2.48 2.51
C THR A 75 11.74 -0.96 2.42
N ALA A 76 10.83 -0.16 2.99
CA ALA A 76 10.92 1.30 2.99
C ALA A 76 12.11 1.84 3.82
N GLN A 77 12.75 1.00 4.66
CA GLN A 77 14.00 1.35 5.34
C GLN A 77 15.22 1.29 4.40
N ALA A 78 15.14 0.55 3.29
CA ALA A 78 16.21 0.55 2.28
C ALA A 78 16.06 1.78 1.36
N PRO A 79 17.15 2.47 0.97
CA PRO A 79 17.07 3.65 0.10
C PRO A 79 16.44 3.28 -1.25
N ARG A 80 15.17 3.67 -1.47
CA ARG A 80 14.49 3.46 -2.74
C ARG A 80 15.01 4.47 -3.77
N ARG A 81 15.83 3.98 -4.71
CA ARG A 81 16.20 4.71 -5.93
C ARG A 81 14.94 5.13 -6.68
N ARG A 82 14.55 6.40 -6.58
CA ARG A 82 13.60 7.04 -7.50
C ARG A 82 14.28 7.23 -8.86
N GLY A 83 14.56 6.13 -9.55
CA GLY A 83 14.99 6.14 -10.95
C GLY A 83 13.85 5.64 -11.82
N GLY A 84 12.97 6.55 -12.26
CA GLY A 84 11.83 6.20 -13.10
C GLY A 84 11.38 7.34 -14.01
N TRP A 85 11.57 7.13 -15.32
CA TRP A 85 11.00 7.81 -16.50
C TRP A 85 11.31 9.29 -16.76
N ARG A 86 11.52 10.14 -15.74
CA ARG A 86 11.81 11.59 -15.92
C ARG A 86 13.26 11.93 -16.31
N ALA A 87 14.15 10.94 -16.42
CA ALA A 87 15.57 11.16 -16.76
C ALA A 87 15.87 11.20 -18.28
N ARG A 88 14.86 11.21 -19.15
CA ARG A 88 15.07 11.51 -20.58
C ARG A 88 14.96 13.01 -20.82
N SER A 89 16.10 13.68 -20.79
CA SER A 89 16.29 14.93 -21.54
C SER A 89 16.06 14.62 -23.02
N ARG A 90 15.27 15.45 -23.70
CA ARG A 90 15.12 15.41 -25.17
C ARG A 90 16.44 15.78 -25.84
#